data_AF-A0AAW5EA03-F1
#
_entry.id   AF-A0AAW5EA03-F1
#
_cell.length_a   1.000
_cell.length_b   1.000
_cell.length_c   1.000
_cell.angle_alpha   90.00
_cell.angle_beta   90.00
_cell.angle_gamma   90.00
#
_symmetry.space_group_name_H-M   'P 1'
#
loop_
_entity.id
_entity.type
_entity.pdbx_description
1 polymer ?
#
loop_
_entity_poly.entity_id
_entity_poly.type
_entity_poly.pdbx_seq_one_letter_code
_entity_poly.pdbx_strand_id
1 'polypeptide(L)'
;MKMRKARTPIIGKLPLRKGTIGFRLFLYTEASKRSAEVKKYAKASRIIIYFIDRSPHLVTGNNIELISLQFLHRQSFTEKIEQLSEEYDILAIVGTVQFEYNDIPYFSLIDIFNDDHLKKLNSIICKDEPYSEMIQTLENHLTMVPSVSRLVQRLRKVIVNLELQLNVNLKEDIVIGMILHMAFLVENMKLQQPGRIFPNMEEYYNSHKEEIAKVKEVLKDIEIEYDIKLTDGEIAYICQMCLENQQL
;
A
#
# COMPACT_ATOMS: atom_id res chain seq x y z
N MET A 1 -72.59 -49.49 7.41
CA MET A 1 -73.02 -48.66 6.25
C MET A 1 -72.72 -47.20 6.56
N LYS A 2 -72.41 -46.44 5.50
CA LYS A 2 -71.76 -45.12 5.42
C LYS A 2 -72.43 -43.94 6.15
N MET A 3 -71.54 -43.03 6.61
CA MET A 3 -71.49 -41.56 6.42
C MET A 3 -72.71 -40.65 6.70
N ARG A 4 -72.45 -39.50 7.36
CA ARG A 4 -72.32 -38.11 6.79
C ARG A 4 -72.09 -37.11 7.96
N LYS A 5 -70.99 -36.33 7.99
CA LYS A 5 -70.75 -34.94 7.47
C LYS A 5 -71.68 -33.87 8.10
N ALA A 6 -71.29 -32.66 8.52
CA ALA A 6 -70.19 -31.74 8.15
C ALA A 6 -69.92 -30.69 9.29
N ARG A 7 -68.65 -30.28 9.56
CA ARG A 7 -67.95 -28.97 9.29
C ARG A 7 -68.50 -27.75 10.07
N THR A 8 -67.76 -26.83 10.71
CA THR A 8 -66.37 -26.29 10.67
C THR A 8 -66.22 -25.26 11.84
N PRO A 9 -65.07 -24.58 12.13
CA PRO A 9 -63.65 -24.89 11.95
C PRO A 9 -62.89 -24.97 13.30
N ILE A 10 -61.64 -25.39 13.22
CA ILE A 10 -60.77 -25.82 14.33
C ILE A 10 -60.01 -24.63 14.92
N ILE A 11 -60.11 -24.46 16.25
CA ILE A 11 -59.14 -23.70 17.06
C ILE A 11 -57.91 -24.59 17.25
N GLY A 12 -56.82 -24.29 16.54
CA GLY A 12 -55.56 -25.02 16.60
C GLY A 12 -54.57 -24.40 17.61
N LYS A 13 -54.26 -25.18 18.64
CA LYS A 13 -53.22 -24.98 19.67
C LYS A 13 -51.80 -25.03 19.09
N LEU A 14 -50.81 -24.34 19.70
CA LEU A 14 -49.71 -24.91 20.50
C LEU A 14 -48.73 -23.80 21.05
N PRO A 15 -47.93 -24.07 22.10
CA PRO A 15 -47.43 -23.08 23.05
C PRO A 15 -46.11 -22.40 22.68
N LEU A 16 -45.97 -21.14 23.14
CA LEU A 16 -44.74 -20.37 23.19
C LEU A 16 -43.72 -21.03 24.14
N ARG A 17 -42.69 -21.67 23.58
CA ARG A 17 -41.55 -22.19 24.36
C ARG A 17 -40.61 -21.04 24.74
N LYS A 18 -40.26 -20.99 26.03
CA LYS A 18 -39.13 -20.23 26.60
C LYS A 18 -37.87 -20.50 25.77
N GLY A 19 -37.30 -19.48 25.12
CA GLY A 19 -36.08 -19.67 24.32
C GLY A 19 -35.37 -18.42 23.79
N THR A 20 -35.93 -17.22 23.95
CA THR A 20 -35.45 -16.06 23.18
C THR A 20 -34.43 -15.19 23.90
N ILE A 21 -34.39 -15.20 25.25
CA ILE A 21 -33.43 -14.37 26.00
C ILE A 21 -32.03 -15.01 26.02
N GLY A 22 -31.95 -16.34 26.14
CA GLY A 22 -30.69 -17.07 26.08
C GLY A 22 -29.99 -16.97 24.73
N PHE A 23 -30.75 -17.05 23.63
CA PHE A 23 -30.18 -16.91 22.28
C PHE A 23 -29.69 -15.50 21.97
N ARG A 24 -30.37 -14.45 22.46
CA ARG A 24 -29.94 -13.07 22.21
C ARG A 24 -28.71 -12.69 23.03
N LEU A 25 -28.55 -13.23 24.24
CA LEU A 25 -27.33 -13.07 25.04
C LEU A 25 -26.19 -13.97 24.53
N PHE A 26 -26.49 -15.17 24.02
CA PHE A 26 -25.51 -16.06 23.38
C PHE A 26 -25.01 -15.48 22.06
N LEU A 27 -25.87 -14.90 21.23
CA LEU A 27 -25.45 -14.22 20.00
C LEU A 27 -24.69 -12.92 20.30
N TYR A 28 -25.00 -12.18 21.37
CA TYR A 28 -24.21 -10.99 21.74
C TYR A 28 -22.86 -11.37 22.38
N THR A 29 -22.80 -12.46 23.15
CA THR A 29 -21.54 -12.97 23.72
C THR A 29 -20.70 -13.69 22.69
N GLU A 30 -21.28 -14.42 21.72
CA GLU A 30 -20.56 -14.99 20.58
C GLU A 30 -20.23 -13.95 19.52
N ALA A 31 -21.04 -12.93 19.28
CA ALA A 31 -20.68 -11.82 18.39
C ALA A 31 -19.67 -10.87 19.05
N SER A 32 -19.70 -10.70 20.38
CA SER A 32 -18.68 -9.96 21.14
C SER A 32 -17.40 -10.78 21.30
N LYS A 33 -17.48 -12.11 21.48
CA LYS A 33 -16.33 -13.03 21.43
C LYS A 33 -15.79 -13.19 20.02
N ARG A 34 -16.62 -13.24 18.96
CA ARG A 34 -16.17 -13.15 17.57
C ARG A 34 -15.65 -11.76 17.24
N SER A 35 -16.19 -10.67 17.78
CA SER A 35 -15.60 -9.34 17.62
C SER A 35 -14.27 -9.23 18.37
N ALA A 36 -14.14 -9.85 19.54
CA ALA A 36 -12.90 -9.88 20.31
C ALA A 36 -11.89 -10.87 19.74
N GLU A 37 -12.31 -12.00 19.15
CA GLU A 37 -11.48 -12.96 18.44
C GLU A 37 -11.10 -12.41 17.07
N VAL A 38 -12.02 -11.85 16.29
CA VAL A 38 -11.72 -11.15 15.02
C VAL A 38 -10.89 -9.89 15.25
N LYS A 39 -11.04 -9.18 16.38
CA LYS A 39 -10.09 -8.12 16.79
C LYS A 39 -8.76 -8.68 17.31
N LYS A 40 -8.73 -9.88 17.89
CA LYS A 40 -7.51 -10.61 18.27
C LYS A 40 -6.79 -11.23 17.06
N TYR A 41 -7.51 -11.42 15.94
CA TYR A 41 -7.01 -11.84 14.63
C TYR A 41 -6.80 -10.67 13.65
N ALA A 42 -7.09 -9.42 14.05
CA ALA A 42 -6.38 -8.25 13.53
C ALA A 42 -5.00 -8.14 14.20
N LYS A 43 -4.34 -9.30 14.35
CA LYS A 43 -2.98 -9.47 14.84
C LYS A 43 -2.09 -8.84 13.77
N ALA A 44 -1.20 -7.93 14.16
CA ALA A 44 -0.29 -7.27 13.24
C ALA A 44 0.33 -8.32 12.31
N SER A 45 0.04 -8.23 11.01
CA SER A 45 0.50 -9.24 10.05
C SER A 45 1.98 -9.03 9.69
N ARG A 46 2.54 -7.89 10.11
CA ARG A 46 3.86 -7.39 9.73
C ARG A 46 4.56 -6.79 10.95
N ILE A 47 5.84 -7.10 11.15
CA ILE A 47 6.58 -6.65 12.33
C ILE A 47 7.95 -6.05 11.97
N ILE A 48 8.45 -5.18 12.85
CA ILE A 48 9.84 -4.70 12.85
C ILE A 48 10.48 -5.13 14.15
N ILE A 49 11.68 -5.69 14.04
CA ILE A 49 12.42 -6.17 15.20
C ILE A 49 13.46 -5.13 15.59
N TYR A 50 13.41 -4.71 16.86
CA TYR A 50 14.22 -3.62 17.38
C TYR A 50 14.98 -4.06 18.63
N PHE A 51 16.18 -3.53 18.87
CA PHE A 51 16.96 -3.87 20.07
C PHE A 51 17.69 -2.63 20.63
N ILE A 52 17.02 -1.90 21.55
CA ILE A 52 17.60 -0.90 22.46
C ILE A 52 16.85 -0.96 23.80
N ASP A 53 17.55 -0.62 24.88
CA ASP A 53 17.03 -0.32 26.22
C ASP A 53 16.07 0.91 26.29
N ARG A 54 15.84 1.61 25.18
CA ARG A 54 14.88 2.73 25.07
C ARG A 54 14.12 2.69 23.76
N SER A 55 12.79 2.70 23.86
CA SER A 55 11.90 2.84 22.72
C SER A 55 12.08 4.23 22.12
N PRO A 56 12.50 4.35 20.85
CA PRO A 56 12.40 5.60 20.16
C PRO A 56 10.97 5.76 19.65
N HIS A 57 10.56 7.00 19.46
CA HIS A 57 9.36 7.34 18.74
C HIS A 57 9.56 7.01 17.24
N LEU A 58 9.63 5.73 16.89
CA LEU A 58 9.72 5.25 15.52
C LEU A 58 8.37 4.73 15.07
N VAL A 59 7.86 5.40 14.03
CA VAL A 59 6.96 4.91 12.99
C VAL A 59 5.73 4.11 13.46
N THR A 60 4.59 4.80 13.51
CA THR A 60 3.25 4.19 13.60
C THR A 60 2.62 4.14 12.21
N GLY A 61 2.64 2.96 11.57
CA GLY A 61 1.78 2.65 10.42
C GLY A 61 0.65 1.71 10.86
N ASN A 62 -0.53 1.79 10.24
CA ASN A 62 -1.61 0.85 10.56
C ASN A 62 -1.19 -0.59 10.23
N ASN A 63 -1.40 -1.51 11.19
CA ASN A 63 -1.09 -2.95 11.10
C ASN A 63 0.40 -3.38 11.20
N ILE A 64 1.28 -2.53 11.76
CA ILE A 64 2.70 -2.88 12.05
C ILE A 64 2.94 -2.89 13.56
N GLU A 65 3.57 -3.96 14.06
CA GLU A 65 3.96 -4.09 15.48
C GLU A 65 5.48 -4.06 15.64
N LEU A 66 5.95 -3.33 16.67
CA LEU A 66 7.37 -3.28 17.04
C LEU A 66 7.66 -4.33 18.10
N ILE A 67 8.52 -5.30 17.78
CA ILE A 67 8.94 -6.33 18.72
C ILE A 67 10.36 -6.03 19.19
N SER A 68 10.47 -5.71 20.49
CA SER A 68 11.77 -5.56 21.14
C SER A 68 12.34 -6.91 21.51
N LEU A 69 13.55 -7.22 21.04
CA LEU A 69 14.30 -8.41 21.44
C LEU A 69 15.59 -8.02 22.15
N GLN A 70 16.12 -8.88 23.03
CA GLN A 70 17.45 -8.69 23.60
C GLN A 70 18.48 -9.44 22.74
N PHE A 71 19.51 -8.73 22.27
CA PHE A 71 20.62 -9.33 21.56
C PHE A 71 21.69 -9.80 22.56
N LEU A 72 21.53 -11.03 23.09
CA LEU A 72 22.48 -11.63 24.04
C LEU A 72 23.50 -12.51 23.32
N HIS A 73 23.00 -13.51 22.58
CA HIS A 73 23.82 -14.45 21.81
C HIS A 73 23.22 -14.64 20.42
N ARG A 74 24.08 -14.66 19.39
CA ARG A 74 23.66 -14.73 17.98
C ARG A 74 22.74 -15.92 17.70
N GLN A 75 23.06 -17.10 18.25
CA GLN A 75 22.26 -18.31 18.02
C GLN A 75 20.84 -18.19 18.57
N SER A 76 20.69 -17.84 19.86
CA SER A 76 19.37 -17.67 20.49
C SER A 76 18.56 -16.54 19.85
N PHE A 77 19.24 -15.52 19.32
CA PHE A 77 18.60 -14.46 18.56
C PHE A 77 18.08 -14.97 17.22
N THR A 78 18.90 -15.69 16.45
CA THR A 78 18.50 -16.35 15.19
C THR A 78 17.29 -17.25 15.38
N GLU A 79 17.30 -18.12 16.41
CA GLU A 79 16.16 -19.00 16.74
C GLU A 79 14.88 -18.20 17.02
N LYS A 80 15.00 -17.00 17.61
CA LYS A 80 13.86 -16.13 17.88
C LYS A 80 13.33 -15.45 16.63
N ILE A 81 14.21 -15.02 15.73
CA ILE A 81 13.81 -14.48 14.41
C ILE A 81 13.09 -15.56 13.60
N GLU A 82 13.61 -16.78 13.60
CA GLU A 82 13.02 -17.92 12.90
C GLU A 82 11.59 -18.21 13.39
N GLN A 83 11.39 -18.32 14.70
CA GLN A 83 10.05 -18.47 15.30
C GLN A 83 9.09 -17.33 14.92
N LEU A 84 9.57 -16.08 14.91
CA LEU A 84 8.73 -14.94 14.55
C LEU A 84 8.39 -14.94 13.05
N SER A 85 9.30 -15.41 12.19
CA SER A 85 9.07 -15.49 10.75
C SER A 85 8.01 -16.52 10.37
N GLU A 86 7.70 -17.48 11.24
CA GLU A 86 6.59 -18.43 11.05
C GLU A 86 5.22 -17.78 11.24
N GLU A 87 5.13 -16.73 12.07
CA GLU A 87 3.87 -16.09 12.46
C GLU A 87 3.67 -14.69 11.86
N TYR A 88 4.73 -14.03 11.41
CA TYR A 88 4.73 -12.62 11.00
C TYR A 88 5.55 -12.37 9.73
N ASP A 89 5.13 -11.41 8.91
CA ASP A 89 5.95 -10.83 7.83
C ASP A 89 6.95 -9.82 8.42
N ILE A 90 8.22 -10.22 8.55
CA ILE A 90 9.27 -9.37 9.13
C ILE A 90 9.78 -8.40 8.08
N LEU A 91 9.48 -7.11 8.26
CA LEU A 91 9.80 -6.08 7.27
C LEU A 91 11.22 -5.57 7.34
N ALA A 92 11.78 -5.52 8.55
CA ALA A 92 13.11 -5.02 8.80
C ALA A 92 13.60 -5.44 10.19
N ILE A 93 14.93 -5.53 10.31
CA ILE A 93 15.64 -5.68 11.57
C ILE A 93 16.39 -4.38 11.83
N VAL A 94 16.32 -3.88 13.06
CA VAL A 94 16.86 -2.59 13.43
C VAL A 94 17.69 -2.72 14.70
N GLY A 95 18.97 -2.35 14.64
CA GLY A 95 19.91 -2.64 15.72
C GLY A 95 21.19 -1.80 15.77
N THR A 96 21.95 -1.93 16.85
CA THR A 96 23.29 -1.32 16.99
C THR A 96 24.38 -2.28 16.54
N VAL A 97 24.05 -3.56 16.47
CA VAL A 97 24.93 -4.65 16.04
C VAL A 97 24.39 -5.19 14.72
N GLN A 98 25.22 -5.20 13.68
CA GLN A 98 24.84 -5.71 12.37
C GLN A 98 24.40 -7.17 12.48
N PHE A 99 23.22 -7.45 11.94
CA PHE A 99 22.64 -8.78 11.97
C PHE A 99 21.98 -9.08 10.64
N GLU A 100 22.43 -10.17 10.02
CA GLU A 100 21.95 -10.64 8.72
C GLU A 100 21.21 -11.96 8.92
N TYR A 101 19.98 -12.02 8.42
CA TYR A 101 19.16 -13.22 8.42
C TYR A 101 18.29 -13.22 7.16
N ASN A 102 18.54 -14.20 6.29
CA ASN A 102 17.89 -14.32 4.97
C ASN A 102 17.94 -12.97 4.21
N ASP A 103 16.83 -12.60 3.56
CA ASP A 103 16.69 -11.36 2.79
C ASP A 103 16.08 -10.21 3.61
N ILE A 104 15.99 -10.34 4.94
CA ILE A 104 15.39 -9.30 5.79
C ILE A 104 16.35 -8.12 5.89
N PRO A 105 15.94 -6.90 5.52
CA PRO A 105 16.84 -5.75 5.52
C PRO A 105 17.20 -5.34 6.95
N TYR A 106 18.49 -5.17 7.18
CA TYR A 106 19.03 -4.63 8.42
C TYR A 106 19.25 -3.11 8.32
N PHE A 107 18.87 -2.40 9.38
CA PHE A 107 19.15 -0.98 9.54
C PHE A 107 19.90 -0.73 10.84
N SER A 108 21.05 -0.06 10.72
CA SER A 108 21.76 0.47 11.87
C SER A 108 20.91 1.54 12.54
N LEU A 109 20.88 1.47 13.87
CA LEU A 109 20.20 2.42 14.72
C LEU A 109 20.76 3.81 14.64
N ILE A 110 22.08 3.90 14.53
CA ILE A 110 22.78 5.16 14.38
C ILE A 110 22.33 5.83 13.07
N ASP A 111 22.13 5.02 12.03
CA ASP A 111 21.75 5.50 10.71
C ASP A 111 20.28 5.93 10.70
N ILE A 112 19.41 5.26 11.46
CA ILE A 112 17.99 5.64 11.63
C ILE A 112 17.82 6.99 12.35
N PHE A 113 18.86 7.58 12.95
CA PHE A 113 18.76 8.98 13.41
C PHE A 113 19.09 10.00 12.30
N ASN A 114 19.51 9.54 11.11
CA ASN A 114 19.68 10.35 9.92
C ASN A 114 18.41 10.30 9.05
N ASP A 115 17.92 11.47 8.62
CA ASP A 115 16.64 11.62 7.90
C ASP A 115 16.52 10.74 6.63
N ASP A 116 17.63 10.44 5.95
CA ASP A 116 17.61 9.65 4.71
C ASP A 116 17.37 8.16 4.94
N HIS A 117 17.89 7.59 6.04
CA HIS A 117 17.64 6.19 6.39
C HIS A 117 16.28 6.02 7.06
N LEU A 118 15.78 7.04 7.76
CA LEU A 118 14.38 7.09 8.19
C LEU A 118 13.42 7.06 7.01
N LYS A 119 13.67 7.83 5.95
CA LYS A 119 12.88 7.77 4.72
C LYS A 119 12.91 6.38 4.08
N LYS A 120 14.06 5.70 4.08
CA LYS A 120 14.20 4.33 3.56
C LYS A 120 13.45 3.29 4.42
N LEU A 121 13.50 3.41 5.74
CA LEU A 121 12.72 2.58 6.64
C LEU A 121 11.20 2.86 6.46
N ASN A 122 10.82 4.12 6.40
CA ASN A 122 9.45 4.56 6.15
C ASN A 122 8.91 4.08 4.78
N SER A 123 9.72 4.02 3.73
CA SER A 123 9.26 3.51 2.43
C SER A 123 8.97 2.01 2.43
N ILE A 124 9.64 1.23 3.28
CA ILE A 124 9.37 -0.20 3.51
C ILE A 124 8.10 -0.39 4.35
N ILE A 125 7.91 0.47 5.35
CA ILE A 125 6.78 0.48 6.29
C ILE A 125 5.50 0.98 5.62
N CYS A 126 5.55 2.07 4.84
CA CYS A 126 4.42 2.73 4.19
C CYS A 126 3.93 2.04 2.90
N LYS A 127 3.88 0.71 2.93
CA LYS A 127 2.89 -0.04 2.13
C LYS A 127 1.60 -0.12 2.96
N ASP A 128 0.72 0.88 2.78
CA ASP A 128 -0.76 0.71 2.65
C ASP A 128 -1.71 1.79 3.22
N GLU A 129 -1.33 3.06 3.47
CA GLU A 129 -2.35 4.06 3.87
C GLU A 129 -2.52 5.38 3.09
N PRO A 130 -1.49 6.16 2.71
CA PRO A 130 -1.73 7.50 2.16
C PRO A 130 -2.38 7.48 0.76
N TYR A 131 -2.35 6.34 0.06
CA TYR A 131 -2.94 6.20 -1.26
C TYR A 131 -4.26 5.43 -1.27
N SER A 132 -4.77 4.99 -0.12
CA SER A 132 -6.01 4.21 -0.06
C SER A 132 -7.21 4.99 -0.58
N GLU A 133 -7.35 6.25 -0.18
CA GLU A 133 -8.38 7.17 -0.69
C GLU A 133 -8.15 7.52 -2.16
N MET A 134 -6.88 7.69 -2.57
CA MET A 134 -6.52 7.93 -3.97
C MET A 134 -6.92 6.75 -4.85
N ILE A 135 -6.60 5.52 -4.43
CA ILE A 135 -6.95 4.28 -5.15
C ILE A 135 -8.46 4.17 -5.26
N GLN A 136 -9.21 4.33 -4.17
CA GLN A 136 -10.68 4.31 -4.20
C GLN A 136 -11.24 5.37 -5.15
N THR A 137 -10.67 6.58 -5.15
CA THR A 137 -11.08 7.64 -6.06
C THR A 137 -10.81 7.27 -7.51
N LEU A 138 -9.62 6.76 -7.81
CA LEU A 138 -9.24 6.33 -9.15
C LEU A 138 -10.04 5.12 -9.63
N GLU A 139 -10.37 4.16 -8.76
CA GLU A 139 -11.23 3.01 -9.10
C GLU A 139 -12.60 3.42 -9.63
N ASN A 140 -13.12 4.57 -9.20
CA ASN A 140 -14.38 5.12 -9.70
C ASN A 140 -14.26 5.81 -11.06
N HIS A 141 -13.04 6.09 -11.54
CA HIS A 141 -12.81 6.89 -12.76
C HIS A 141 -12.02 6.15 -13.85
N LEU A 142 -11.18 5.17 -13.49
CA LEU A 142 -10.38 4.40 -14.43
C LEU A 142 -11.11 3.10 -14.77
N THR A 143 -11.48 2.95 -16.05
CA THR A 143 -12.29 1.85 -16.55
C THR A 143 -11.50 0.83 -17.35
N MET A 144 -10.37 1.24 -17.96
CA MET A 144 -9.54 0.41 -18.82
C MET A 144 -8.34 -0.21 -18.09
N VAL A 145 -8.02 0.28 -16.88
CA VAL A 145 -6.93 -0.22 -16.06
C VAL A 145 -7.35 -1.48 -15.29
N PRO A 146 -6.69 -2.65 -15.47
CA PRO A 146 -7.10 -3.90 -14.84
C PRO A 146 -7.01 -3.91 -13.30
N SER A 147 -6.06 -3.19 -12.73
CA SER A 147 -5.88 -3.05 -11.29
C SER A 147 -5.31 -1.67 -10.97
N VAL A 148 -6.16 -0.79 -10.43
CA VAL A 148 -5.79 0.57 -10.05
C VAL A 148 -4.76 0.58 -8.92
N SER A 149 -4.93 -0.28 -7.90
CA SER A 149 -3.94 -0.45 -6.82
C SER A 149 -2.56 -0.82 -7.37
N ARG A 150 -2.47 -1.78 -8.29
CA ARG A 150 -1.20 -2.16 -8.92
C ARG A 150 -0.62 -1.01 -9.75
N LEU A 151 -1.44 -0.26 -10.48
CA LEU A 151 -1.01 0.92 -11.22
C LEU A 151 -0.41 1.97 -10.28
N VAL A 152 -1.10 2.34 -9.20
CA VAL A 152 -0.58 3.30 -8.22
C VAL A 152 0.76 2.83 -7.63
N GLN A 153 0.87 1.55 -7.25
CA GLN A 153 2.14 1.00 -6.77
C GLN A 153 3.26 1.05 -7.82
N ARG A 154 2.93 0.82 -9.10
CA ARG A 154 3.89 0.90 -10.19
C ARG A 154 4.34 2.34 -10.44
N LEU A 155 3.41 3.28 -10.49
CA LEU A 155 3.67 4.70 -10.67
C LEU A 155 4.56 5.28 -9.56
N ARG A 156 4.36 4.86 -8.30
CA ARG A 156 5.25 5.23 -7.19
C ARG A 156 6.70 4.83 -7.46
N LYS A 157 6.94 3.60 -7.93
CA LYS A 157 8.28 3.12 -8.26
C LYS A 157 8.87 3.87 -9.46
N VAL A 158 8.04 4.22 -10.44
CA VAL A 158 8.45 5.01 -11.60
C VAL A 158 8.90 6.40 -11.17
N ILE A 159 8.15 7.08 -10.30
CA ILE A 159 8.52 8.42 -9.81
C ILE A 159 9.83 8.37 -9.03
N VAL A 160 10.02 7.38 -8.15
CA VAL A 160 11.32 7.18 -7.46
C VAL A 160 12.46 6.98 -8.47
N ASN A 161 12.23 6.26 -9.56
CA ASN A 161 13.25 6.10 -10.61
C ASN A 161 13.51 7.42 -11.35
N LEU A 162 12.46 8.21 -11.65
CA LEU A 162 12.61 9.54 -12.26
C LEU A 162 13.43 10.48 -11.36
N GLU A 163 13.17 10.49 -10.05
CA GLU A 163 13.94 11.25 -9.06
C GLU A 163 15.43 10.91 -9.11
N LEU A 164 15.76 9.62 -9.17
CA LEU A 164 17.13 9.14 -9.27
C LEU A 164 17.81 9.50 -10.60
N GLN A 165 17.14 9.27 -11.73
CA GLN A 165 17.73 9.51 -13.06
C GLN A 165 17.94 11.01 -13.35
N LEU A 166 17.03 11.84 -12.86
CA LEU A 166 17.07 13.29 -13.02
C LEU A 166 17.84 14.00 -11.90
N ASN A 167 18.23 13.28 -10.85
CA ASN A 167 18.87 13.83 -9.65
C ASN A 167 18.03 14.96 -9.01
N VAL A 168 16.75 14.67 -8.80
CA VAL A 168 15.76 15.60 -8.23
C VAL A 168 15.14 15.02 -6.97
N ASN A 169 14.65 15.87 -6.09
CA ASN A 169 13.91 15.46 -4.89
C ASN A 169 12.55 16.17 -4.89
N LEU A 170 11.50 15.40 -5.17
CA LEU A 170 10.14 15.92 -5.30
C LEU A 170 9.46 15.99 -3.93
N LYS A 171 8.66 17.04 -3.75
CA LYS A 171 7.78 17.13 -2.58
C LYS A 171 6.62 16.15 -2.72
N GLU A 172 6.10 15.71 -1.59
CA GLU A 172 5.02 14.71 -1.55
C GLU A 172 3.77 15.14 -2.34
N ASP A 173 3.39 16.42 -2.29
CA ASP A 173 2.26 16.98 -3.06
C ASP A 173 2.48 16.88 -4.58
N ILE A 174 3.71 17.08 -5.05
CA ILE A 174 4.07 16.88 -6.45
C ILE A 174 4.00 15.40 -6.82
N VAL A 175 4.53 14.51 -5.96
CA VAL A 175 4.46 13.05 -6.17
C VAL A 175 3.01 12.58 -6.29
N ILE A 176 2.13 13.03 -5.40
CA ILE A 176 0.68 12.75 -5.45
C ILE A 176 0.08 13.24 -6.78
N GLY A 177 0.38 14.49 -7.17
CA GLY A 177 -0.08 15.07 -8.42
C GLY A 177 0.40 14.29 -9.66
N MET A 178 1.65 13.83 -9.64
CA MET A 178 2.23 13.01 -10.71
C MET A 178 1.56 11.64 -10.79
N ILE A 179 1.32 10.96 -9.66
CA ILE A 179 0.60 9.67 -9.66
C ILE A 179 -0.78 9.82 -10.28
N LEU A 180 -1.53 10.85 -9.89
CA LEU A 180 -2.85 11.14 -10.47
C LEU A 180 -2.74 11.42 -11.97
N HIS A 181 -1.84 12.30 -12.37
CA HIS A 181 -1.65 12.67 -13.78
C HIS A 181 -1.31 11.44 -14.64
N MET A 182 -0.35 10.63 -14.19
CA MET A 182 0.08 9.44 -14.91
C MET A 182 -0.97 8.33 -14.91
N ALA A 183 -1.79 8.21 -13.86
CA ALA A 183 -2.87 7.23 -13.82
C ALA A 183 -3.94 7.54 -14.88
N PHE A 184 -4.35 8.80 -14.99
CA PHE A 184 -5.26 9.24 -16.06
C PHE A 184 -4.61 9.20 -17.44
N LEU A 185 -3.30 9.42 -17.54
CA LEU A 185 -2.57 9.27 -18.80
C LEU A 185 -2.65 7.83 -19.31
N VAL A 186 -2.40 6.83 -18.45
CA VAL A 186 -2.53 5.41 -18.83
C VAL A 186 -3.94 5.11 -19.32
N GLU A 187 -4.98 5.53 -18.58
CA GLU A 187 -6.37 5.35 -18.98
C GLU A 187 -6.68 5.98 -20.34
N ASN A 188 -6.28 7.23 -20.56
CA ASN A 188 -6.50 7.95 -21.80
C ASN A 188 -5.83 7.25 -22.99
N MET A 189 -4.60 6.75 -22.81
CA MET A 189 -3.90 6.04 -23.88
C MET A 189 -4.55 4.68 -24.17
N LYS A 190 -5.04 3.97 -23.15
CA LYS A 190 -5.83 2.74 -23.37
C LYS A 190 -7.16 3.00 -24.07
N LEU A 191 -7.77 4.17 -23.83
CA LEU A 191 -8.94 4.65 -24.55
C LEU A 191 -8.63 5.21 -25.96
N GLN A 192 -7.36 5.14 -26.39
CA GLN A 192 -6.87 5.66 -27.68
C GLN A 192 -7.18 7.15 -27.88
N GLN A 193 -7.24 7.91 -26.78
CA GLN A 193 -7.39 9.36 -26.84
C GLN A 193 -6.11 9.99 -27.40
N PRO A 194 -6.23 11.12 -28.13
CA PRO A 194 -5.05 11.83 -28.61
C PRO A 194 -4.22 12.32 -27.42
N GLY A 195 -2.90 12.20 -27.53
CA GLY A 195 -1.98 12.79 -26.57
C GLY A 195 -2.08 14.30 -26.54
N ARG A 196 -1.74 14.89 -25.40
CA ARG A 196 -1.71 16.35 -25.20
C ARG A 196 -0.65 16.98 -26.07
N ILE A 197 -0.97 18.18 -26.57
CA ILE A 197 0.00 19.04 -27.25
C ILE A 197 0.80 19.77 -26.17
N PHE A 198 2.13 19.67 -26.27
CA PHE A 198 3.04 20.42 -25.41
C PHE A 198 3.41 21.76 -26.07
N PRO A 199 3.12 22.90 -25.45
CA PRO A 199 3.48 24.22 -25.98
C PRO A 199 5.00 24.36 -26.16
N ASN A 200 5.42 24.99 -27.26
CA ASN A 200 6.84 25.26 -27.54
C ASN A 200 7.75 24.01 -27.47
N MET A 201 7.24 22.86 -27.91
CA MET A 201 7.94 21.57 -27.77
C MET A 201 9.36 21.57 -28.35
N GLU A 202 9.61 22.25 -29.47
CA GLU A 202 10.95 22.31 -30.06
C GLU A 202 11.96 23.03 -29.15
N GLU A 203 11.56 24.16 -28.56
CA GLU A 203 12.38 24.93 -27.61
C GLU A 203 12.64 24.14 -26.33
N TYR A 204 11.58 23.51 -25.79
CA TYR A 204 11.69 22.69 -24.59
C TYR A 204 12.58 21.46 -24.82
N TYR A 205 12.44 20.79 -25.97
CA TYR A 205 13.28 19.65 -26.33
C TYR A 205 14.75 20.04 -26.45
N ASN A 206 15.05 21.17 -27.07
CA ASN A 206 16.42 21.64 -27.21
C ASN A 206 17.06 21.99 -25.86
N SER A 207 16.25 22.43 -24.89
CA SER A 207 16.71 22.81 -23.54
C SER A 207 16.83 21.63 -22.57
N HIS A 208 16.03 20.57 -22.77
CA HIS A 208 15.91 19.44 -21.84
C HIS A 208 16.07 18.07 -22.50
N LYS A 209 16.92 18.00 -23.55
CA LYS A 209 17.06 16.81 -24.38
C LYS A 209 17.48 15.57 -23.58
N GLU A 210 18.42 15.74 -22.65
CA GLU A 210 18.96 14.64 -21.85
C GLU A 210 17.93 14.14 -20.83
N GLU A 211 17.23 15.05 -20.18
CA GLU A 211 16.18 14.76 -19.21
C GLU A 211 14.99 14.06 -19.88
N ILE A 212 14.56 14.55 -21.05
CA ILE A 212 13.50 13.91 -21.85
C ILE A 212 13.90 12.49 -22.24
N ALA A 213 15.15 12.25 -22.64
CA ALA A 213 15.63 10.91 -22.98
C ALA A 213 15.56 9.95 -21.78
N LYS A 214 15.96 10.41 -20.59
CA LYS A 214 15.85 9.64 -19.34
C LYS A 214 14.41 9.35 -18.95
N VAL A 215 13.52 10.35 -19.02
CA VAL A 215 12.09 10.17 -18.74
C VAL A 215 11.50 9.14 -19.70
N LYS A 216 11.80 9.24 -21.00
CA LYS A 216 11.34 8.29 -22.02
C LYS A 216 11.83 6.86 -21.75
N GLU A 217 13.07 6.70 -21.31
CA GLU A 217 13.61 5.39 -20.94
C GLU A 217 12.86 4.79 -19.73
N VAL A 218 12.66 5.57 -18.67
CA VAL A 218 11.96 5.12 -17.46
C VAL A 218 10.50 4.75 -17.76
N LEU A 219 9.82 5.49 -18.64
CA LEU A 219 8.41 5.26 -18.98
C LEU A 219 8.19 4.10 -19.96
N LYS A 220 9.26 3.59 -20.60
CA LYS A 220 9.17 2.46 -21.54
C LYS A 220 8.55 1.22 -20.90
N ASP A 221 8.85 0.96 -19.63
CA ASP A 221 8.26 -0.17 -18.94
C ASP A 221 6.75 0.00 -18.73
N ILE A 222 6.27 1.23 -18.54
CA ILE A 222 4.84 1.52 -18.42
C ILE A 222 4.15 1.30 -19.77
N GLU A 223 4.76 1.76 -20.87
CA GLU A 223 4.25 1.50 -22.22
C GLU A 223 4.07 0.01 -22.49
N ILE A 224 5.07 -0.81 -22.13
CA ILE A 224 5.04 -2.26 -22.31
C ILE A 224 4.02 -2.92 -21.36
N GLU A 225 4.01 -2.57 -20.08
CA GLU A 225 3.16 -3.23 -19.06
C GLU A 225 1.66 -2.97 -19.32
N TYR A 226 1.31 -1.80 -19.82
CA TYR A 226 -0.09 -1.39 -20.01
C TYR A 226 -0.54 -1.42 -21.49
N ASP A 227 0.35 -1.80 -22.41
CA ASP A 227 0.11 -1.83 -23.85
C ASP A 227 -0.37 -0.46 -24.38
N ILE A 228 0.40 0.58 -24.06
CA ILE A 228 0.12 1.96 -24.45
C ILE A 228 1.33 2.57 -25.17
N LYS A 229 1.10 3.70 -25.86
CA LYS A 229 2.16 4.50 -26.48
C LYS A 229 2.03 5.95 -26.05
N LEU A 230 3.06 6.47 -25.40
CA LEU A 230 3.14 7.86 -25.00
C LEU A 230 3.62 8.73 -26.16
N THR A 231 2.98 9.88 -26.32
CA THR A 231 3.46 10.89 -27.28
C THR A 231 4.60 11.69 -26.66
N ASP A 232 5.45 12.30 -27.50
CA ASP A 232 6.54 13.14 -27.00
C ASP A 232 6.03 14.33 -26.16
N GLY A 233 4.80 14.80 -26.40
CA GLY A 233 4.17 15.84 -25.59
C GLY A 233 3.85 15.39 -24.16
N GLU A 234 3.37 14.16 -23.98
CA GLU A 234 3.11 13.59 -22.64
C GLU A 234 4.41 13.37 -21.87
N ILE A 235 5.44 12.90 -22.56
CA ILE A 235 6.79 12.74 -21.98
C ILE A 235 7.34 14.10 -21.55
N ALA A 236 7.15 15.14 -22.37
CA ALA A 236 7.56 16.51 -22.04
C ALA A 236 6.84 17.05 -20.80
N TYR A 237 5.52 16.83 -20.64
CA TYR A 237 4.80 17.23 -19.43
C TYR A 237 5.32 16.52 -18.18
N ILE A 238 5.59 15.20 -18.25
CA ILE A 238 6.15 14.46 -17.11
C ILE A 238 7.54 15.01 -16.76
N CYS A 239 8.38 15.26 -17.77
CA CYS A 239 9.69 15.88 -17.59
C CYS A 239 9.55 17.25 -16.91
N GLN A 240 8.64 18.09 -17.39
CA GLN A 240 8.37 19.41 -16.84
C GLN A 240 7.95 19.35 -15.37
N MET A 241 7.04 18.43 -15.02
CA MET A 241 6.63 18.20 -13.63
C MET A 241 7.81 17.84 -12.72
N CYS A 242 8.78 17.07 -13.22
CA CYS A 242 9.98 16.73 -12.47
C CYS A 242 10.97 17.90 -12.30
N LEU A 243 11.12 18.74 -13.33
CA LEU A 243 12.17 19.78 -13.37
C LEU A 243 11.72 21.11 -12.78
N GLU A 244 10.50 21.57 -13.08
CA GLU A 244 10.06 22.93 -12.75
C GLU A 244 9.53 23.07 -11.32
N ASN A 245 9.42 21.97 -10.58
CA ASN A 245 8.97 21.98 -9.19
C ASN A 245 10.10 21.76 -8.18
N GLN A 246 11.36 21.92 -8.60
CA GLN A 246 12.53 21.85 -7.73
C GLN A 246 12.62 23.09 -6.83
N GLN A 247 13.02 22.91 -5.57
CA GLN A 247 13.45 24.04 -4.73
C GLN A 247 14.86 24.46 -5.12
N LEU A 248 15.04 25.78 -5.33
CA LEU A 248 16.27 26.48 -5.00
C LEU A 248 16.49 26.46 -3.48
#